data_AF-A0A0H3D4Y6-F1
#
_entry.id   AF-A0A0H3D4Y6-F1
#
_cell.length_a   1.000
_cell.length_b   1.000
_cell.length_c   1.000
_cell.angle_alpha   90.00
_cell.angle_beta   90.00
_cell.angle_gamma   90.00
#
_symmetry.space_group_name_H-M   'P 1'
#
loop_
_entity.id
_entity.type
_entity.pdbx_description
1 polymer ?
#
loop_
_entity_poly.entity_id
_entity_poly.type
_entity_poly.pdbx_seq_one_letter_code
_entity_poly.pdbx_strand_id
1 'polypeptide(L)'
;MPTRTTVAEWTVAASGDTAAFTHAAAGGYWAPRVWSGRGLAVAEADLAALDKVLGEVLKLPVYWLARTRRGDSAAGEAAVWSPPRYDPDDEFVYLTGPCRTDAPAPGYRPVSTFAIDLVHLRGLRIRIAAYRAPK
;
A
#
# COMPACT_ATOMS: atom_id res chain seq x y z
N MET A 1 5.31 16.28 -13.31
CA MET A 1 6.25 16.08 -12.18
C MET A 1 5.53 15.26 -11.11
N PRO A 2 6.14 14.21 -10.53
CA PRO A 2 5.52 13.43 -9.47
C PRO A 2 5.46 14.22 -8.16
N THR A 3 4.36 14.10 -7.42
CA THR A 3 4.27 14.61 -6.05
C THR A 3 4.92 13.62 -5.11
N ARG A 4 5.88 14.07 -4.29
CA ARG A 4 6.59 13.22 -3.34
C ARG A 4 6.12 13.48 -1.91
N THR A 5 5.88 12.41 -1.17
CA THR A 5 5.50 12.44 0.24
C THR A 5 6.39 11.47 1.00
N THR A 6 7.12 11.96 2.00
CA THR A 6 7.99 11.13 2.83
C THR A 6 7.51 11.17 4.28
N VAL A 7 7.32 10.01 4.88
CA VAL A 7 6.89 9.84 6.27
C VAL A 7 7.60 8.62 6.84
N ALA A 8 8.44 8.83 7.87
CA ALA A 8 9.29 7.78 8.43
C ALA A 8 10.07 7.04 7.32
N GLU A 9 10.06 5.71 7.33
CA GLU A 9 10.76 4.86 6.36
C GLU A 9 10.07 4.77 4.98
N TRP A 10 8.97 5.50 4.77
CA TRP A 10 8.21 5.46 3.52
C TRP A 10 8.39 6.73 2.69
N THR A 11 8.72 6.54 1.41
CA THR A 11 8.63 7.58 0.38
C THR A 11 7.64 7.17 -0.68
N VAL A 12 6.65 8.02 -0.95
CA VAL A 12 5.63 7.82 -1.98
C VAL A 12 5.80 8.85 -3.09
N ALA A 13 5.93 8.37 -4.33
CA ALA A 13 5.88 9.19 -5.53
C ALA A 13 4.53 8.95 -6.24
N ALA A 14 3.65 9.95 -6.21
CA ALA A 14 2.35 9.89 -6.87
C ALA A 14 2.38 10.64 -8.21
N SER A 15 1.99 9.96 -9.28
CA SER A 15 1.91 10.54 -10.63
C SER A 15 0.89 9.83 -11.49
N GLY A 16 0.14 10.59 -12.31
CA GLY A 16 -0.95 10.03 -13.08
C GLY A 16 -1.98 9.40 -12.16
N ASP A 17 -2.25 8.12 -12.36
CA ASP A 17 -3.25 7.36 -11.58
C ASP A 17 -2.59 6.39 -10.58
N THR A 18 -1.28 6.52 -10.33
CA THR A 18 -0.50 5.55 -9.56
C THR A 18 0.34 6.21 -8.47
N ALA A 19 0.49 5.53 -7.34
CA ALA A 19 1.46 5.81 -6.30
C ALA A 19 2.51 4.71 -6.23
N ALA A 20 3.78 5.08 -6.39
CA ALA A 20 4.92 4.21 -6.14
C ALA A 20 5.42 4.41 -4.71
N PHE A 21 5.42 3.35 -3.91
CA PHE A 21 5.88 3.29 -2.54
C PHE A 21 7.29 2.72 -2.51
N THR A 22 8.20 3.42 -1.84
CA THR A 22 9.56 2.95 -1.56
C THR A 22 9.76 2.88 -0.07
N HIS A 23 10.24 1.74 0.42
CA HIS A 23 10.58 1.54 1.82
C HIS A 23 12.10 1.63 2.02
N ALA A 24 12.54 2.29 3.08
CA ALA A 24 13.95 2.50 3.35
C ALA A 24 14.73 1.20 3.61
N ALA A 25 14.07 0.18 4.18
CA ALA A 25 14.67 -1.15 4.39
C ALA A 25 14.75 -2.00 3.11
N ALA A 26 14.96 -1.38 1.96
CA ALA A 26 15.02 -2.01 0.64
C ALA A 26 15.92 -3.26 0.64
N GLY A 27 15.34 -4.44 0.39
CA GLY A 27 16.07 -5.70 0.29
C GLY A 27 16.40 -6.40 1.61
N GLY A 28 15.99 -5.86 2.76
CA GLY A 28 16.10 -6.51 4.06
C GLY A 28 14.94 -7.49 4.33
N TYR A 29 15.06 -8.27 5.41
CA TYR A 29 13.98 -9.17 5.88
C TYR A 29 12.66 -8.42 6.10
N TRP A 30 12.74 -7.19 6.64
CA TRP A 30 11.63 -6.28 6.91
C TRP A 30 11.14 -5.49 5.70
N ALA A 31 11.70 -5.73 4.50
CA ALA A 31 11.17 -5.10 3.30
C ALA A 31 9.71 -5.57 3.05
N PRO A 32 8.83 -4.70 2.53
CA PRO A 32 7.51 -5.10 2.11
C PRO A 32 7.58 -6.26 1.13
N ARG A 33 6.63 -7.18 1.21
CA ARG A 33 6.55 -8.31 0.30
C ARG A 33 5.38 -8.15 -0.63
N VAL A 34 5.59 -8.35 -1.92
CA VAL A 34 4.51 -8.23 -2.91
C VAL A 34 4.41 -9.51 -3.71
N TRP A 35 3.17 -9.96 -3.88
CA TRP A 35 2.80 -10.87 -4.96
C TRP A 35 2.07 -10.05 -6.00
N SER A 36 2.75 -9.73 -7.11
CA SER A 36 2.24 -8.79 -8.10
C SER A 36 0.86 -9.22 -8.63
N GLY A 37 -0.11 -8.30 -8.56
CA GLY A 37 -1.52 -8.51 -8.90
C GLY A 37 -2.33 -9.29 -7.86
N ARG A 38 -1.73 -9.72 -6.75
CA ARG A 38 -2.40 -10.56 -5.75
C ARG A 38 -2.36 -10.03 -4.34
N GLY A 39 -1.29 -9.39 -3.89
CA GLY A 39 -1.27 -8.92 -2.52
C GLY A 39 0.00 -8.22 -2.08
N LEU A 40 -0.10 -7.69 -0.86
CA LEU A 40 0.93 -6.96 -0.14
C LEU A 40 1.06 -7.55 1.27
N ALA A 41 2.28 -7.72 1.74
CA ALA A 41 2.59 -7.99 3.12
C ALA A 41 3.53 -6.92 3.66
N VAL A 42 3.27 -6.45 4.87
CA VAL A 42 4.05 -5.40 5.55
C VAL A 42 4.33 -5.87 6.96
N ALA A 43 5.54 -5.60 7.46
CA ALA A 43 5.88 -5.89 8.85
C ALA A 43 4.89 -5.19 9.78
N GLU A 44 4.44 -5.87 10.84
CA GLU A 44 3.44 -5.29 11.74
C GLU A 44 3.90 -3.95 12.33
N ALA A 45 5.19 -3.85 12.68
CA ALA A 45 5.82 -2.64 13.19
C ALA A 45 5.72 -1.42 12.24
N ASP A 46 5.67 -1.65 10.92
CA ASP A 46 5.64 -0.59 9.90
C ASP A 46 4.21 -0.12 9.56
N LEU A 47 3.17 -0.82 10.03
CA LEU A 47 1.78 -0.49 9.69
C LEU A 47 1.34 0.90 10.17
N ALA A 48 1.90 1.37 11.29
CA ALA A 48 1.61 2.70 11.80
C ALA A 48 2.16 3.80 10.87
N ALA A 49 3.38 3.62 10.37
CA ALA A 49 4.00 4.52 9.42
C ALA A 49 3.29 4.47 8.07
N LEU A 50 2.90 3.27 7.62
CA LEU A 50 2.16 3.08 6.37
C LEU A 50 0.77 3.75 6.39
N ASP A 51 0.00 3.61 7.48
CA ASP A 51 -1.29 4.31 7.60
C ASP A 51 -1.12 5.84 7.55
N LYS A 52 -0.08 6.36 8.21
CA LYS A 52 0.22 7.80 8.19
C LYS A 52 0.56 8.28 6.77
N VAL A 53 1.44 7.58 6.05
CA VAL A 53 1.80 8.00 4.68
C VAL A 53 0.62 7.87 3.71
N LEU A 54 -0.23 6.83 3.85
CA LEU A 54 -1.48 6.72 3.09
C LEU A 54 -2.40 7.91 3.39
N GLY A 55 -2.50 8.31 4.66
CA GLY A 55 -3.27 9.49 5.07
C GLY A 55 -2.81 10.78 4.41
N GLU A 56 -1.49 10.99 4.26
CA GLU A 56 -0.95 12.15 3.55
C GLU A 56 -1.21 12.09 2.04
N VAL A 57 -1.01 10.93 1.41
CA VAL A 57 -1.25 10.76 -0.04
C VAL A 57 -2.71 11.00 -0.41
N LEU A 58 -3.66 10.55 0.42
CA LEU A 58 -5.09 10.75 0.20
C LEU A 58 -5.54 12.22 0.30
N LYS A 59 -4.72 13.12 0.86
CA LYS A 59 -4.98 14.57 0.88
C LYS A 59 -4.56 15.26 -0.43
N LEU A 60 -3.74 14.60 -1.25
CA LEU A 60 -3.15 15.22 -2.44
C LEU A 60 -4.20 15.39 -3.56
N PRO A 61 -4.15 16.49 -4.32
CA PRO A 61 -5.03 16.69 -5.49
C PRO A 61 -4.95 15.54 -6.52
N VAL A 62 -3.76 14.95 -6.70
CA VAL A 62 -3.54 13.85 -7.66
C VAL A 62 -4.41 12.61 -7.35
N TYR A 63 -4.65 12.31 -6.07
CA TYR A 63 -5.53 11.22 -5.68
C TYR A 63 -6.98 11.48 -6.12
N TRP A 64 -7.48 12.69 -5.87
CA TRP A 64 -8.84 13.07 -6.24
C TRP A 64 -9.04 13.13 -7.75
N LEU A 65 -8.05 13.62 -8.50
CA LEU A 65 -8.06 13.59 -9.96
C LEU A 65 -8.13 12.15 -10.51
N ALA A 66 -7.32 11.23 -9.97
CA ALA A 66 -7.35 9.82 -10.37
C ALA A 66 -8.72 9.17 -10.07
N ARG A 67 -9.32 9.49 -8.92
CA ARG A 67 -10.66 8.99 -8.54
C ARG A 67 -11.75 9.49 -9.49
N THR A 68 -11.73 10.77 -9.86
CA THR A 68 -12.72 11.34 -10.79
C THR A 68 -12.59 10.73 -12.19
N ARG A 69 -11.37 10.48 -12.68
CA ARG A 69 -11.15 9.89 -14.01
C ARG A 69 -11.64 8.46 -14.14
N ARG A 70 -11.46 7.62 -13.10
CA ARG A 70 -11.79 6.20 -13.20
C ARG A 70 -13.30 5.94 -13.26
N GLY A 71 -14.13 6.83 -12.71
CA GLY A 71 -15.60 6.71 -12.73
C GLY A 71 -16.19 5.56 -11.90
N ASP A 72 -15.38 4.58 -11.50
CA ASP A 72 -15.74 3.47 -10.62
C ASP A 72 -15.57 3.86 -9.15
N SER A 73 -16.68 4.11 -8.47
CA SER A 73 -16.71 4.46 -7.05
C SER A 73 -16.23 3.33 -6.13
N ALA A 74 -16.43 2.06 -6.55
CA ALA A 74 -16.13 0.86 -5.78
C ALA A 74 -14.62 0.57 -5.70
N ALA A 75 -13.83 1.09 -6.64
CA ALA A 75 -12.38 0.93 -6.64
C ALA A 75 -11.68 1.42 -5.34
N GLY A 76 -12.31 2.33 -4.59
CA GLY A 76 -11.78 2.82 -3.30
C GLY A 76 -12.47 2.26 -2.06
N GLU A 77 -13.25 1.19 -2.20
CA GLU A 77 -13.88 0.49 -1.08
C GLU A 77 -12.91 -0.49 -0.41
N ALA A 78 -13.13 -0.74 0.88
CA ALA A 78 -12.33 -1.68 1.64
C ALA A 78 -12.43 -3.13 1.12
N ALA A 79 -13.53 -3.47 0.43
CA ALA A 79 -13.77 -4.80 -0.14
C ALA A 79 -12.80 -5.17 -1.27
N VAL A 80 -12.16 -4.19 -1.91
CA VAL A 80 -11.09 -4.41 -2.90
C VAL A 80 -9.87 -5.10 -2.27
N TRP A 81 -9.68 -4.91 -0.97
CA TRP A 81 -8.63 -5.56 -0.19
C TRP A 81 -9.24 -6.61 0.74
N SER A 82 -8.56 -7.74 0.93
CA SER A 82 -8.97 -8.70 1.95
C SER A 82 -8.86 -8.09 3.36
N PRO A 83 -9.57 -8.67 4.35
CA PRO A 83 -9.20 -8.46 5.75
C PRO A 83 -7.70 -8.76 5.96
N PRO A 84 -7.00 -7.99 6.81
CA PRO A 84 -5.60 -8.26 7.12
C PRO A 84 -5.46 -9.54 7.95
N ARG A 85 -4.45 -10.35 7.61
CA ARG A 85 -4.09 -11.57 8.35
C ARG A 85 -2.68 -11.40 8.91
N TYR A 86 -2.56 -11.34 10.23
CA TYR A 86 -1.28 -11.40 10.91
C TYR A 86 -0.74 -12.82 10.91
N ASP A 87 0.57 -12.96 10.71
CA ASP A 87 1.30 -14.21 10.78
C ASP A 87 2.36 -14.11 11.89
N PRO A 88 2.21 -14.85 13.00
CA PRO A 88 3.11 -14.72 14.15
C PRO A 88 4.50 -15.32 13.89
N ASP A 89 4.65 -16.18 12.89
CA ASP A 89 5.93 -16.84 12.61
C ASP A 89 6.92 -15.91 11.91
N ASP A 90 6.42 -14.92 11.17
CA ASP A 90 7.26 -13.96 10.45
C ASP A 90 7.01 -12.49 10.81
N GLU A 91 5.98 -12.20 11.60
CA GLU A 91 5.56 -10.88 12.08
C GLU A 91 5.06 -9.95 10.96
N PHE A 92 4.53 -10.52 9.87
CA PHE A 92 3.91 -9.77 8.77
C PHE A 92 2.39 -9.77 8.83
N VAL A 93 1.82 -8.69 8.33
CA VAL A 93 0.39 -8.57 8.05
C VAL A 93 0.15 -8.64 6.55
N TYR A 94 -0.61 -9.66 6.15
CA TYR A 94 -0.90 -9.99 4.76
C TYR A 94 -2.27 -9.47 4.33
N LEU A 95 -2.32 -8.86 3.14
CA LEU A 95 -3.55 -8.46 2.47
C LEU A 95 -3.52 -8.89 1.00
N THR A 96 -4.60 -9.51 0.55
CA THR A 96 -4.86 -9.71 -0.88
C THR A 96 -5.42 -8.41 -1.47
N GLY A 97 -4.93 -8.00 -2.63
CA GLY A 97 -5.42 -6.81 -3.32
C GLY A 97 -4.50 -6.30 -4.43
N PRO A 98 -4.87 -5.18 -5.08
CA PRO A 98 -4.18 -4.66 -6.25
C PRO A 98 -2.88 -3.93 -5.88
N CYS A 99 -1.78 -4.67 -5.96
CA CYS A 99 -0.41 -4.16 -5.79
C CYS A 99 0.49 -4.73 -6.90
N ARG A 100 1.44 -3.95 -7.43
CA ARG A 100 2.34 -4.37 -8.52
C ARG A 100 3.79 -4.01 -8.27
N THR A 101 4.70 -4.77 -8.88
CA THR A 101 6.15 -4.54 -8.90
C THR A 101 6.65 -4.62 -10.33
N ASP A 102 7.80 -4.01 -10.62
CA ASP A 102 8.39 -3.99 -11.96
C ASP A 102 8.96 -5.35 -12.40
N ALA A 103 9.27 -6.22 -11.44
CA ALA A 103 9.75 -7.58 -11.66
C ALA A 103 8.75 -8.59 -11.05
N PRO A 104 7.64 -8.90 -11.73
CA PRO A 104 6.63 -9.80 -11.21
C PRO A 104 7.18 -11.23 -11.12
N ALA A 105 7.08 -11.82 -9.92
CA ALA A 105 7.42 -13.21 -9.67
C ALA A 105 6.29 -13.88 -8.85
N PRO A 106 6.10 -15.21 -8.96
CA PRO A 106 5.13 -15.92 -8.14
C PRO A 106 5.44 -15.82 -6.64
N GLY A 107 4.38 -15.59 -5.85
CA GLY A 107 4.44 -15.55 -4.39
C GLY A 107 4.84 -14.18 -3.82
N TYR A 108 4.74 -14.05 -2.50
CA TYR A 108 5.20 -12.85 -1.80
C TYR A 108 6.72 -12.78 -1.83
N ARG A 109 7.27 -11.71 -2.41
CA ARG A 109 8.72 -11.47 -2.50
C ARG A 109 9.09 -10.11 -1.91
N PRO A 110 10.18 -10.02 -1.12
CA PRO A 110 10.69 -8.74 -0.64
C PRO A 110 10.95 -7.80 -1.82
N VAL A 111 10.47 -6.56 -1.71
CA VAL A 111 10.68 -5.53 -2.71
C VAL A 111 11.04 -4.20 -2.06
N SER A 112 11.93 -3.46 -2.72
CA SER A 112 12.26 -2.07 -2.33
C SER A 112 11.16 -1.10 -2.69
N THR A 113 10.49 -1.36 -3.82
CA THR A 113 9.50 -0.48 -4.43
C THR A 113 8.34 -1.30 -4.96
N PHE A 114 7.12 -0.80 -4.75
CA PHE A 114 5.91 -1.33 -5.36
C PHE A 114 4.96 -0.19 -5.72
N ALA A 115 3.98 -0.47 -6.56
CA ALA A 115 3.01 0.50 -7.00
C ALA A 115 1.58 0.03 -6.74
N ILE A 116 0.71 0.98 -6.44
CA ILE A 116 -0.74 0.79 -6.28
C ILE A 116 -1.43 1.93 -7.03
N ASP A 117 -2.51 1.62 -7.75
CA ASP A 117 -3.31 2.68 -8.35
C ASP A 117 -3.98 3.52 -7.25
N LEU A 118 -3.91 4.84 -7.39
CA LEU A 118 -4.30 5.82 -6.37
C LEU A 118 -5.71 5.57 -5.83
N VAL A 119 -6.62 5.18 -6.73
CA VAL A 119 -8.03 4.85 -6.43
C VAL A 119 -8.19 3.71 -5.41
N HIS A 120 -7.23 2.78 -5.31
CA HIS A 120 -7.27 1.65 -4.39
C HIS A 120 -6.70 1.97 -2.99
N LEU A 121 -6.06 3.13 -2.80
CA LEU A 121 -5.39 3.48 -1.54
C LEU A 121 -6.35 3.69 -0.38
N ARG A 122 -7.55 4.22 -0.64
CA ARG A 122 -8.57 4.42 0.42
C ARG A 122 -8.98 3.08 1.04
N GLY A 123 -9.24 2.08 0.22
CA GLY A 123 -9.61 0.74 0.68
C GLY A 123 -8.51 0.11 1.54
N LEU A 124 -7.25 0.22 1.10
CA LEU A 124 -6.08 -0.26 1.85
C LEU A 124 -5.98 0.43 3.22
N ARG A 125 -6.10 1.76 3.25
CA ARG A 125 -6.04 2.51 4.50
C ARG A 125 -7.13 2.10 5.48
N ILE A 126 -8.37 1.89 5.00
CA ILE A 126 -9.47 1.41 5.85
C ILE A 126 -9.13 0.05 6.49
N ARG A 127 -8.55 -0.88 5.72
CA ARG A 127 -8.13 -2.20 6.23
C ARG A 127 -7.04 -2.09 7.30
N ILE A 128 -6.01 -1.27 7.05
CA ILE A 128 -4.91 -1.06 8.00
C ILE A 128 -5.43 -0.38 9.27
N ALA A 129 -6.25 0.66 9.15
CA ALA A 129 -6.83 1.35 10.30
C ALA A 129 -7.71 0.42 11.15
N ALA A 130 -8.51 -0.44 10.50
CA ALA A 130 -9.35 -1.42 11.20
C ALA A 130 -8.52 -2.48 11.95
N TYR A 131 -7.42 -2.95 11.36
CA TYR A 131 -6.50 -3.88 12.03
C TYR A 131 -5.86 -3.28 13.28
N ARG A 132 -5.53 -1.99 13.23
CA ARG A 132 -4.86 -1.24 14.30
C ARG A 132 -5.81 -0.69 15.36
N ALA A 133 -7.12 -0.80 15.18
CA ALA A 133 -8.08 -0.33 16.16
C ALA A 133 -7.93 -1.14 17.46
N PRO A 134 -8.09 -0.52 18.64
CA PRO A 134 -8.10 -1.25 19.91
C PRO A 134 -9.19 -2.32 19.88
N LYS A 135 -8.84 -3.52 20.35
CA LYS A 135 -9.76 -4.66 20.47
C LYS A 135 -10.60 -4.55 21.74
#